data_AF-A0A2V8PHV9-F1
#
_entry.id   AF-A0A2V8PHV9-F1
#
_cell.length_a   1.000
_cell.length_b   1.000
_cell.length_c   1.000
_cell.angle_alpha   90.00
_cell.angle_beta   90.00
_cell.angle_gamma   90.00
#
_symmetry.space_group_name_H-M   'P 1'
#
loop_
_entity.id
_entity.type
_entity.pdbx_description
1 polymer ?
#
loop_
_entity_poly.entity_id
_entity_poly.type
_entity_poly.pdbx_seq_one_letter_code
_entity_poly.pdbx_strand_id
1 'polypeptide(L)'
;MLKAKAAATKALEMDDTLAEAHTSLAYIRLNYDWDWAGAEREFKRAIELDPNYANAHHWYSHYLMAMSRPEESLAESKRALELDQLDMVMNLHLGWHYIYAHQYDLAIEQFRKTLEMDPNYGLTHWYLGQAYAQKGMYAEAETELRKAKNLLQQIVAVDADIGYAYAASGKGGEAKKVIDELKQLSKQRYVSSYYIALIYAGLGEKDLAFEWLENAYKERSDLLVYLNRDPRLDSLRPDPRFADLVKRVGLPQ
;
A
#
# COMPACT_ATOMS: atom_id res chain seq x y z
N MET A 1 1.78 -17.42 -7.31
CA MET A 1 3.13 -16.80 -7.20
C MET A 1 4.26 -17.65 -7.75
N LEU A 2 4.40 -18.94 -7.36
CA LEU A 2 5.46 -19.81 -7.94
C LEU A 2 5.45 -19.86 -9.48
N LYS A 3 4.26 -19.89 -10.12
CA LYS A 3 4.13 -19.85 -11.58
C LYS A 3 4.58 -18.53 -12.21
N ALA A 4 4.31 -17.39 -11.57
CA ALA A 4 4.71 -16.07 -12.08
C ALA A 4 6.23 -15.90 -12.01
N LYS A 5 6.84 -16.33 -10.91
CA LYS A 5 8.30 -16.30 -10.74
C LYS A 5 9.00 -17.19 -11.77
N ALA A 6 8.50 -18.41 -11.96
CA ALA A 6 9.02 -19.33 -12.95
C ALA A 6 8.89 -18.78 -14.38
N ALA A 7 7.76 -18.15 -14.72
CA ALA A 7 7.56 -17.53 -16.02
C ALA A 7 8.51 -16.34 -16.26
N ALA A 8 8.64 -15.44 -15.30
CA ALA A 8 9.57 -14.30 -15.39
C ALA A 8 11.02 -14.78 -15.51
N THR A 9 11.42 -15.77 -14.70
CA THR A 9 12.78 -16.35 -14.76
C THR A 9 13.04 -16.99 -16.11
N LYS A 10 12.10 -17.79 -16.62
CA LYS A 10 12.23 -18.44 -17.94
C LYS A 10 12.29 -17.41 -19.08
N ALA A 11 11.53 -16.32 -18.99
CA ALA A 11 11.62 -15.24 -19.97
C ALA A 11 13.03 -14.64 -20.00
N LEU A 12 13.62 -14.38 -18.82
CA LEU A 12 15.00 -13.87 -18.71
C LEU A 12 16.08 -14.88 -19.15
N GLU A 13 15.84 -16.19 -18.99
CA GLU A 13 16.72 -17.22 -19.54
C GLU A 13 16.71 -17.24 -21.07
N MET A 14 15.59 -16.86 -21.68
CA MET A 14 15.44 -16.78 -23.14
C MET A 14 15.96 -15.46 -23.70
N ASP A 15 15.71 -14.35 -22.98
CA ASP A 15 16.10 -13.00 -23.36
C ASP A 15 16.21 -12.12 -22.10
N ASP A 16 17.45 -11.77 -21.72
CA ASP A 16 17.77 -10.95 -20.56
C ASP A 16 17.69 -9.43 -20.83
N THR A 17 17.16 -9.05 -22.00
CA THR A 17 16.95 -7.65 -22.38
C THR A 17 15.49 -7.20 -22.24
N LEU A 18 14.61 -8.09 -21.76
CA LEU A 18 13.19 -7.81 -21.56
C LEU A 18 12.93 -7.02 -20.26
N ALA A 19 12.66 -5.72 -20.39
CA ALA A 19 12.35 -4.83 -19.26
C ALA A 19 11.12 -5.30 -18.46
N GLU A 20 10.11 -5.85 -19.13
CA GLU A 20 8.88 -6.36 -18.50
C GLU A 20 9.13 -7.59 -17.62
N ALA A 21 10.04 -8.47 -18.06
CA ALA A 21 10.41 -9.66 -17.32
C ALA A 21 11.22 -9.30 -16.06
N HIS A 22 12.17 -8.37 -16.19
CA HIS A 22 12.88 -7.80 -15.05
C HIS A 22 11.93 -7.10 -14.06
N THR A 23 11.00 -6.27 -14.54
CA THR A 23 9.99 -5.59 -13.70
C THR A 23 9.12 -6.59 -12.94
N SER A 24 8.67 -7.65 -13.63
CA SER A 24 7.85 -8.70 -13.01
C SER A 24 8.63 -9.49 -11.95
N LEU A 25 9.90 -9.82 -12.22
CA LEU A 25 10.75 -10.49 -11.25
C LEU A 25 11.04 -9.59 -10.03
N ALA A 26 11.29 -8.30 -10.27
CA ALA A 26 11.49 -7.30 -9.22
C ALA A 26 10.29 -7.20 -8.28
N TYR A 27 9.07 -7.10 -8.85
CA TYR A 27 7.82 -7.08 -8.08
C TYR A 27 7.67 -8.33 -7.20
N ILE A 28 8.02 -9.51 -7.72
CA ILE A 28 7.94 -10.76 -6.97
C ILE A 28 8.96 -10.79 -5.83
N ARG A 29 10.20 -10.37 -6.11
CA ARG A 29 11.25 -10.29 -5.10
C ARG A 29 10.86 -9.35 -3.96
N LEU A 30 10.25 -8.21 -4.29
CA LEU A 30 9.75 -7.24 -3.33
C LEU A 30 8.60 -7.81 -2.48
N ASN A 31 7.49 -8.20 -3.11
CA ASN A 31 6.24 -8.46 -2.40
C ASN A 31 6.15 -9.86 -1.79
N TYR A 32 6.86 -10.85 -2.33
CA TYR A 32 6.75 -12.25 -1.90
C TYR A 32 8.02 -12.78 -1.25
N ASP A 33 9.16 -12.61 -1.92
CA ASP A 33 10.42 -13.18 -1.41
C ASP A 33 11.00 -12.34 -0.26
N TRP A 34 10.66 -11.03 -0.18
CA TRP A 34 11.33 -10.04 0.68
C TRP A 34 12.85 -9.99 0.39
N ASP A 35 13.22 -10.14 -0.88
CA ASP A 35 14.58 -9.96 -1.39
C ASP A 35 14.75 -8.50 -1.85
N TRP A 36 14.93 -7.60 -0.88
CA TRP A 36 14.99 -6.16 -1.11
C TRP A 36 16.12 -5.75 -2.07
N ALA A 37 17.30 -6.36 -1.91
CA ALA A 37 18.46 -6.06 -2.75
C ALA A 37 18.27 -6.63 -4.16
N GLY A 38 17.68 -7.82 -4.29
CA GLY A 38 17.33 -8.38 -5.59
C GLY A 38 16.27 -7.56 -6.31
N ALA A 39 15.21 -7.15 -5.62
CA ALA A 39 14.18 -6.30 -6.20
C ALA A 39 14.76 -5.01 -6.79
N GLU A 40 15.65 -4.31 -6.07
CA GLU A 40 16.27 -3.08 -6.57
C GLU A 40 17.09 -3.30 -7.85
N ARG A 41 17.88 -4.38 -7.88
CA ARG A 41 18.70 -4.70 -9.05
C ARG A 41 17.84 -4.94 -10.29
N GLU A 42 16.77 -5.70 -10.14
CA GLU A 42 15.86 -6.02 -11.24
C GLU A 42 15.07 -4.78 -11.71
N PHE A 43 14.60 -3.91 -10.79
CA PHE A 43 13.95 -2.66 -11.17
C PHE A 43 14.89 -1.72 -11.92
N LYS A 44 16.12 -1.53 -11.41
CA LYS A 44 17.13 -0.70 -12.09
C LYS A 44 17.47 -1.25 -13.46
N ARG A 45 17.64 -2.58 -13.58
CA ARG A 45 17.90 -3.22 -14.86
C ARG A 45 16.76 -3.03 -15.86
N ALA A 46 15.51 -3.12 -15.42
CA ALA A 46 14.35 -2.84 -16.27
C ALA A 46 14.38 -1.41 -16.83
N ILE A 47 14.66 -0.41 -15.98
CA ILE A 47 14.74 1.00 -16.38
C ILE A 47 15.95 1.27 -17.28
N GLU A 48 17.09 0.60 -17.05
CA GLU A 48 18.26 0.69 -17.95
C GLU A 48 17.97 0.15 -19.35
N LEU A 49 17.19 -0.94 -19.44
CA LEU A 49 16.82 -1.59 -20.70
C LEU A 49 15.77 -0.78 -21.48
N ASP A 50 14.76 -0.26 -20.78
CA ASP A 50 13.76 0.63 -21.36
C ASP A 50 13.44 1.80 -20.41
N PRO A 51 14.11 2.97 -20.58
CA PRO A 51 13.86 4.18 -19.79
C PRO A 51 12.48 4.83 -20.01
N ASN A 52 11.67 4.31 -20.94
CA ASN A 52 10.32 4.79 -21.20
C ASN A 52 9.25 3.77 -20.78
N TYR A 53 9.64 2.65 -20.15
CA TYR A 53 8.69 1.67 -19.66
C TYR A 53 8.01 2.16 -18.38
N ALA A 54 6.83 2.79 -18.51
CA ALA A 54 6.10 3.42 -17.41
C ALA A 54 5.88 2.48 -16.21
N ASN A 55 5.61 1.20 -16.45
CA ASN A 55 5.39 0.21 -15.40
C ASN A 55 6.66 -0.08 -14.57
N ALA A 56 7.86 -0.03 -15.16
CA ALA A 56 9.09 -0.19 -14.39
C ALA A 56 9.28 0.97 -13.41
N HIS A 57 9.08 2.21 -13.88
CA HIS A 57 9.11 3.41 -13.04
C HIS A 57 8.05 3.36 -11.92
N HIS A 58 6.82 2.95 -12.25
CA HIS A 58 5.74 2.78 -11.28
C HIS A 58 6.10 1.78 -10.17
N TRP A 59 6.52 0.55 -10.53
CA TRP A 59 6.78 -0.45 -9.50
C TRP A 59 8.08 -0.16 -8.73
N TYR A 60 9.03 0.52 -9.36
CA TYR A 60 10.21 1.01 -8.67
C TYR A 60 9.89 2.13 -7.69
N SER A 61 8.91 3.01 -7.96
CA SER A 61 8.48 3.99 -6.95
C SER A 61 7.89 3.33 -5.71
N HIS A 62 7.13 2.24 -5.86
CA HIS A 62 6.64 1.44 -4.75
C HIS A 62 7.79 0.83 -3.93
N TYR A 63 8.79 0.27 -4.61
CA TYR A 63 10.01 -0.22 -3.96
C TYR A 63 10.70 0.88 -3.15
N LEU A 64 10.91 2.05 -3.74
CA LEU A 64 11.56 3.19 -3.09
C LEU A 64 10.78 3.64 -1.85
N MET A 65 9.45 3.64 -1.91
CA MET A 65 8.61 3.94 -0.76
C MET A 65 8.80 2.90 0.35
N ALA A 66 8.77 1.60 0.04
CA ALA A 66 9.03 0.53 1.00
C ALA A 66 10.42 0.67 1.67
N MET A 67 11.41 1.09 0.88
CA MET A 67 12.78 1.34 1.35
C MET A 67 12.98 2.72 1.98
N SER A 68 11.90 3.41 2.35
CA SER A 68 11.94 4.72 3.04
C SER A 68 12.72 5.81 2.27
N ARG A 69 12.61 5.80 0.94
CA ARG A 69 13.17 6.81 0.01
C ARG A 69 12.04 7.58 -0.70
N PRO A 70 11.25 8.39 0.03
CA PRO A 70 10.02 8.98 -0.50
C PRO A 70 10.27 10.01 -1.61
N GLU A 71 11.36 10.78 -1.56
CA GLU A 71 11.67 11.78 -2.58
C GLU A 71 11.94 11.12 -3.94
N GLU A 72 12.74 10.05 -3.95
CA GLU A 72 13.03 9.27 -5.15
C GLU A 72 11.77 8.54 -5.63
N SER A 73 10.99 7.98 -4.71
CA SER A 73 9.70 7.36 -5.02
C SER A 73 8.76 8.33 -5.76
N LEU A 74 8.61 9.56 -5.27
CA LEU A 74 7.78 10.57 -5.91
C LEU A 74 8.32 10.98 -7.28
N ALA A 75 9.63 11.02 -7.48
CA ALA A 75 10.23 11.31 -8.78
C ALA A 75 9.90 10.22 -9.81
N GLU A 76 10.08 8.95 -9.45
CA GLU A 76 9.77 7.80 -10.30
C GLU A 76 8.26 7.69 -10.59
N SER A 77 7.40 7.92 -9.59
CA SER A 77 5.95 7.92 -9.79
C SER A 77 5.48 9.04 -10.73
N LYS A 78 6.09 10.22 -10.66
CA LYS A 78 5.82 11.32 -11.60
C LYS A 78 6.30 10.97 -13.00
N ARG A 79 7.49 10.35 -13.12
CA ARG A 79 8.02 9.88 -14.40
C ARG A 79 7.09 8.85 -15.06
N ALA A 80 6.58 7.88 -14.30
CA ALA A 80 5.61 6.92 -14.79
C ALA A 80 4.34 7.59 -15.34
N LEU A 81 3.82 8.60 -14.62
CA LEU A 81 2.66 9.38 -15.07
C LEU A 81 2.96 10.25 -16.30
N GLU A 82 4.17 10.83 -16.42
CA GLU A 82 4.56 11.59 -17.61
C GLU A 82 4.61 10.72 -18.88
N LEU A 83 5.04 9.46 -18.71
CA LEU A 83 5.13 8.46 -19.78
C LEU A 83 3.75 7.94 -20.21
N ASP A 84 2.79 7.82 -19.29
CA ASP A 84 1.40 7.46 -19.58
C ASP A 84 0.40 8.35 -18.81
N GLN A 85 0.14 9.54 -19.36
CA GLN A 85 -0.65 10.59 -18.70
C GLN A 85 -2.13 10.27 -18.58
N LEU A 86 -2.64 9.38 -19.43
CA LEU A 86 -4.06 9.03 -19.48
C LEU A 86 -4.37 7.75 -18.70
N ASP A 87 -3.35 7.07 -18.18
CA ASP A 87 -3.57 5.92 -17.30
C ASP A 87 -4.07 6.39 -15.92
N MET A 88 -5.34 6.08 -15.64
CA MET A 88 -5.97 6.33 -14.35
C MET A 88 -5.25 5.61 -13.20
N VAL A 89 -4.62 4.46 -13.48
CA VAL A 89 -3.81 3.72 -12.51
C VAL A 89 -2.59 4.56 -12.12
N MET A 90 -1.88 5.15 -13.08
CA MET A 90 -0.71 6.00 -12.77
C MET A 90 -1.10 7.24 -11.99
N ASN A 91 -2.21 7.90 -12.37
CA ASN A 91 -2.76 9.04 -11.64
C ASN A 91 -3.12 8.71 -10.19
N LEU A 92 -3.82 7.58 -9.99
CA LEU A 92 -4.18 7.08 -8.67
C LEU A 92 -2.95 6.79 -7.81
N HIS A 93 -1.95 6.11 -8.37
CA HIS A 93 -0.78 5.69 -7.60
C HIS A 93 0.10 6.87 -7.20
N LEU A 94 0.19 7.94 -8.00
CA LEU A 94 0.86 9.16 -7.53
C LEU A 94 0.20 9.73 -6.27
N GLY A 95 -1.13 9.71 -6.20
CA GLY A 95 -1.88 10.07 -4.99
C GLY A 95 -1.55 9.15 -3.80
N TRP A 96 -1.43 7.84 -4.03
CA TRP A 96 -1.00 6.88 -3.02
C TRP A 96 0.40 7.19 -2.48
N HIS A 97 1.36 7.49 -3.36
CA HIS A 97 2.72 7.85 -2.95
C HIS A 97 2.73 9.14 -2.13
N TYR A 98 1.88 10.12 -2.45
CA TYR A 98 1.70 11.31 -1.60
C TYR A 98 1.17 10.97 -0.21
N ILE A 99 0.25 10.00 -0.04
CA ILE A 99 -0.18 9.54 1.29
C ILE A 99 1.02 9.01 2.10
N TYR A 100 1.81 8.11 1.51
CA TYR A 100 2.94 7.46 2.21
C TYR A 100 4.16 8.37 2.37
N ALA A 101 4.20 9.48 1.65
CA ALA A 101 5.11 10.61 1.86
C ALA A 101 4.57 11.64 2.87
N HIS A 102 3.40 11.40 3.49
CA HIS A 102 2.72 12.31 4.42
C HIS A 102 2.32 13.67 3.79
N GLN A 103 2.18 13.72 2.47
CA GLN A 103 1.79 14.90 1.68
C GLN A 103 0.29 14.87 1.35
N TYR A 104 -0.57 14.88 2.38
CA TYR A 104 -2.00 14.60 2.24
C TYR A 104 -2.76 15.60 1.36
N ASP A 105 -2.38 16.88 1.37
CA ASP A 105 -3.00 17.88 0.50
C ASP A 105 -2.77 17.58 -0.99
N LEU A 106 -1.54 17.20 -1.34
CA LEU A 106 -1.20 16.80 -2.71
C LEU A 106 -1.88 15.49 -3.10
N ALA A 107 -2.01 14.55 -2.16
CA ALA A 107 -2.77 13.31 -2.38
C ALA A 107 -4.24 13.63 -2.73
N ILE A 108 -4.90 14.47 -1.94
CA ILE A 108 -6.30 14.87 -2.16
C ILE A 108 -6.46 15.57 -3.52
N GLU A 109 -5.57 16.49 -3.87
CA GLU A 109 -5.59 17.15 -5.19
C GLU A 109 -5.46 16.13 -6.33
N GLN A 110 -4.51 15.19 -6.20
CA GLN A 110 -4.24 14.19 -7.23
C GLN A 110 -5.42 13.21 -7.42
N PHE A 111 -6.06 12.78 -6.33
CA PHE A 111 -7.26 11.93 -6.43
C PHE A 111 -8.45 12.69 -7.03
N ARG A 112 -8.61 13.99 -6.75
CA ARG A 112 -9.64 14.80 -7.41
C ARG A 112 -9.45 14.86 -8.92
N LYS A 113 -8.23 15.04 -9.41
CA LYS A 113 -7.91 14.94 -10.85
C LYS A 113 -8.29 13.58 -11.43
N THR A 114 -8.03 12.51 -10.68
CA THR A 114 -8.42 11.15 -11.11
C THR A 114 -9.95 11.01 -11.18
N LEU A 115 -10.70 11.63 -10.27
CA LEU A 115 -12.18 11.64 -10.30
C LEU A 115 -12.77 12.56 -11.37
N GLU A 116 -12.04 13.56 -11.85
CA GLU A 116 -12.44 14.35 -13.03
C GLU A 116 -12.44 13.47 -14.31
N MET A 117 -11.58 12.45 -14.36
CA MET A 117 -11.53 11.47 -15.46
C MET A 117 -12.66 10.44 -15.37
N ASP A 118 -12.87 9.85 -14.18
CA ASP A 118 -13.98 8.95 -13.89
C ASP A 118 -14.52 9.16 -12.46
N PRO A 119 -15.69 9.82 -12.32
CA PRO A 119 -16.32 10.07 -11.03
C PRO A 119 -16.77 8.83 -10.26
N ASN A 120 -16.73 7.64 -10.86
CA ASN A 120 -17.10 6.35 -10.26
C ASN A 120 -15.91 5.39 -10.13
N TYR A 121 -14.68 5.88 -10.30
CA TYR A 121 -13.51 5.04 -10.13
C TYR A 121 -13.31 4.69 -8.65
N GLY A 122 -13.81 3.51 -8.26
CA GLY A 122 -13.96 3.12 -6.86
C GLY A 122 -12.66 3.10 -6.05
N LEU A 123 -11.53 2.76 -6.70
CA LEU A 123 -10.21 2.80 -6.05
C LEU A 123 -9.81 4.22 -5.64
N THR A 124 -10.19 5.23 -6.42
CA THR A 124 -9.91 6.63 -6.09
C THR A 124 -10.71 7.08 -4.89
N HIS A 125 -11.99 6.71 -4.80
CA HIS A 125 -12.78 6.98 -3.60
C HIS A 125 -12.18 6.30 -2.35
N TRP A 126 -11.64 5.09 -2.50
CA TRP A 126 -11.01 4.38 -1.39
C TRP A 126 -9.76 5.13 -0.89
N TYR A 127 -8.83 5.47 -1.78
CA TYR A 127 -7.59 6.15 -1.38
C TYR A 127 -7.80 7.63 -0.99
N LEU A 128 -8.77 8.32 -1.61
CA LEU A 128 -9.17 9.66 -1.18
C LEU A 128 -9.74 9.64 0.24
N GLY A 129 -10.53 8.61 0.58
CA GLY A 129 -11.00 8.37 1.94
C GLY A 129 -9.86 8.17 2.93
N GLN A 130 -8.84 7.39 2.55
CA GLN A 130 -7.63 7.24 3.37
C GLN A 130 -6.88 8.57 3.56
N ALA A 131 -6.69 9.35 2.50
CA ALA A 131 -6.01 10.65 2.58
C ALA A 131 -6.76 11.63 3.49
N TYR A 132 -8.08 11.71 3.39
CA TYR A 132 -8.90 12.51 4.31
C TYR A 132 -8.78 12.03 5.75
N ALA A 133 -8.80 10.71 6.00
CA ALA A 133 -8.64 10.17 7.34
C ALA A 133 -7.27 10.54 7.95
N GLN A 134 -6.18 10.44 7.19
CA GLN A 134 -4.84 10.83 7.66
C GLN A 134 -4.72 12.34 7.90
N LYS A 135 -5.46 13.15 7.15
CA LYS A 135 -5.54 14.60 7.36
C LYS A 135 -6.46 14.99 8.54
N GLY A 136 -7.17 14.04 9.15
CA GLY A 136 -8.14 14.31 10.22
C GLY A 136 -9.52 14.81 9.74
N MET A 137 -9.76 14.77 8.42
CA MET A 137 -11.04 15.15 7.80
C MET A 137 -12.00 13.95 7.79
N TYR A 138 -12.43 13.53 8.98
CA TYR A 138 -13.08 12.23 9.15
C TYR A 138 -14.49 12.12 8.52
N ALA A 139 -15.22 13.23 8.39
CA ALA A 139 -16.54 13.22 7.76
C ALA A 139 -16.44 12.98 6.24
N GLU A 140 -15.49 13.64 5.61
CA GLU A 140 -15.13 13.45 4.20
C GLU A 140 -14.59 12.04 3.99
N ALA A 141 -13.71 11.56 4.87
CA ALA A 141 -13.19 10.19 4.82
C ALA A 141 -14.32 9.15 4.84
N GLU A 142 -15.27 9.27 5.77
CA GLU A 142 -16.41 8.35 5.86
C GLU A 142 -17.27 8.38 4.58
N THR A 143 -17.50 9.57 4.02
CA THR A 143 -18.28 9.74 2.79
C THR A 143 -17.63 9.00 1.62
N GLU A 144 -16.34 9.22 1.41
CA GLU A 144 -15.58 8.61 0.31
C GLU A 144 -15.42 7.09 0.48
N LEU A 145 -15.12 6.63 1.70
CA LEU A 145 -14.99 5.19 1.98
C LEU A 145 -16.33 4.44 1.82
N ARG A 146 -17.46 5.06 2.17
CA ARG A 146 -18.78 4.49 1.90
C ARG A 146 -19.07 4.39 0.40
N LYS A 147 -18.70 5.41 -0.37
CA LYS A 147 -18.82 5.35 -1.84
C LYS A 147 -17.93 4.26 -2.43
N ALA A 148 -16.69 4.14 -1.97
CA ALA A 148 -15.78 3.07 -2.34
C ALA A 148 -16.35 1.68 -2.02
N LYS A 149 -16.91 1.47 -0.82
CA LYS A 149 -17.54 0.20 -0.42
C LYS A 149 -18.68 -0.21 -1.34
N ASN A 150 -19.48 0.75 -1.81
CA ASN A 150 -20.57 0.48 -2.74
C ASN A 150 -20.07 0.10 -4.14
N LEU A 151 -18.97 0.72 -4.60
CA LEU A 151 -18.40 0.52 -5.94
C LEU A 151 -17.50 -0.74 -6.02
N LEU A 152 -16.71 -1.01 -4.97
CA LEU A 152 -15.70 -2.07 -4.90
C LEU A 152 -16.17 -3.26 -4.06
N GLN A 153 -17.41 -3.70 -4.24
CA GLN A 153 -18.05 -4.70 -3.38
C GLN A 153 -17.11 -5.87 -3.01
N GLN A 154 -17.13 -6.26 -1.73
CA GLN A 154 -16.37 -7.38 -1.15
C GLN A 154 -14.85 -7.21 -1.00
N ILE A 155 -14.31 -6.00 -1.19
CA ILE A 155 -12.90 -5.70 -0.87
C ILE A 155 -12.73 -5.45 0.64
N VAL A 156 -12.15 -6.45 1.33
CA VAL A 156 -11.93 -6.43 2.79
C VAL A 156 -11.10 -5.23 3.25
N ALA A 157 -10.16 -4.78 2.43
CA ALA A 157 -9.30 -3.66 2.74
C ALA A 157 -10.09 -2.34 2.89
N VAL A 158 -11.17 -2.15 2.14
CA VAL A 158 -12.05 -0.99 2.26
C VAL A 158 -12.80 -1.03 3.60
N ASP A 159 -13.28 -2.20 4.02
CA ASP A 159 -13.92 -2.37 5.34
C ASP A 159 -12.93 -2.07 6.48
N ALA A 160 -11.68 -2.52 6.35
CA ALA A 160 -10.62 -2.25 7.31
C ALA A 160 -10.32 -0.74 7.43
N ASP A 161 -10.26 -0.02 6.31
CA ASP A 161 -10.04 1.44 6.32
C ASP A 161 -11.23 2.23 6.87
N ILE A 162 -12.45 1.74 6.68
CA ILE A 162 -13.63 2.26 7.38
C ILE A 162 -13.47 2.07 8.90
N GLY A 163 -13.06 0.87 9.32
CA GLY A 163 -12.76 0.58 10.73
C GLY A 163 -11.69 1.50 11.30
N TYR A 164 -10.61 1.73 10.56
CA TYR A 164 -9.54 2.65 10.95
C TYR A 164 -10.07 4.09 11.06
N ALA A 165 -10.84 4.57 10.09
CA ALA A 165 -11.41 5.91 10.12
C ALA A 165 -12.37 6.10 11.31
N TYR A 166 -13.16 5.08 11.66
CA TYR A 166 -13.95 5.10 12.90
C TYR A 166 -13.08 5.17 14.14
N ALA A 167 -12.01 4.38 14.20
CA ALA A 167 -11.08 4.38 15.32
C ALA A 167 -10.43 5.77 15.50
N ALA A 168 -9.84 6.31 14.44
CA ALA A 168 -9.14 7.60 14.45
C ALA A 168 -10.07 8.79 14.74
N SER A 169 -11.36 8.69 14.38
CA SER A 169 -12.38 9.73 14.66
C SER A 169 -13.03 9.60 16.04
N GLY A 170 -12.60 8.66 16.87
CA GLY A 170 -13.14 8.44 18.22
C GLY A 170 -14.43 7.60 18.28
N LYS A 171 -14.88 7.04 17.15
CA LYS A 171 -16.04 6.13 17.05
C LYS A 171 -15.66 4.70 17.41
N GLY A 172 -15.17 4.52 18.65
CA GLY A 172 -14.56 3.26 19.08
C GLY A 172 -15.51 2.05 19.08
N GLY A 173 -16.82 2.27 19.28
CA GLY A 173 -17.81 1.19 19.23
C GLY A 173 -17.98 0.63 17.82
N GLU A 174 -18.03 1.51 16.82
CA GLU A 174 -18.13 1.16 15.41
C GLU A 174 -16.85 0.51 14.90
N ALA A 175 -15.68 1.01 15.30
CA ALA A 175 -14.39 0.38 14.99
C ALA A 175 -14.31 -1.06 15.53
N LYS A 176 -14.76 -1.30 16.76
CA LYS A 176 -14.81 -2.65 17.37
C LYS A 176 -15.75 -3.60 16.62
N LYS A 177 -16.90 -3.11 16.12
CA LYS A 177 -17.78 -3.92 15.26
C LYS A 177 -17.07 -4.36 13.98
N VAL A 178 -16.34 -3.47 13.32
CA VAL A 178 -15.55 -3.83 12.12
C VAL A 178 -14.48 -4.87 12.47
N ILE A 179 -13.78 -4.72 13.60
CA ILE A 179 -12.82 -5.74 14.06
C ILE A 179 -13.50 -7.11 14.21
N ASP A 180 -14.67 -7.17 14.85
CA ASP A 180 -15.40 -8.44 15.04
C ASP A 180 -15.86 -9.05 13.71
N GLU A 181 -16.31 -8.22 12.77
CA GLU A 181 -16.65 -8.65 11.41
C GLU A 181 -15.44 -9.22 10.67
N LEU A 182 -14.28 -8.55 10.72
CA LEU A 182 -13.03 -9.03 10.11
C LEU A 182 -12.56 -10.35 10.74
N LYS A 183 -12.63 -10.48 12.07
CA LYS A 183 -12.31 -11.72 12.79
C LYS A 183 -13.26 -12.86 12.45
N GLN A 184 -14.54 -12.57 12.26
CA GLN A 184 -15.50 -13.59 11.87
C GLN A 184 -15.30 -14.02 10.41
N LEU A 185 -14.97 -13.08 9.54
CA LEU A 185 -14.66 -13.33 8.14
C LEU A 185 -13.36 -14.13 7.97
N SER A 186 -12.35 -13.89 8.83
CA SER A 186 -11.07 -14.62 8.79
C SER A 186 -11.22 -16.12 9.06
N LYS A 187 -12.31 -16.55 9.71
CA LYS A 187 -12.67 -17.97 9.89
C LYS A 187 -13.15 -18.64 8.60
N GLN A 188 -13.53 -17.85 7.60
CA GLN A 188 -14.12 -18.34 6.34
C GLN A 188 -13.19 -18.16 5.14
N ARG A 189 -12.39 -17.08 5.13
CA ARG A 189 -11.42 -16.78 4.07
C ARG A 189 -10.21 -16.06 4.65
N TYR A 190 -9.13 -16.02 3.88
CA TYR A 190 -7.95 -15.24 4.29
C TYR A 190 -8.31 -13.76 4.45
N VAL A 191 -7.94 -13.21 5.61
CA VAL A 191 -8.00 -11.79 5.97
C VAL A 191 -6.68 -11.51 6.66
N SER A 192 -5.87 -10.59 6.11
CA SER A 192 -4.60 -10.25 6.72
C SER A 192 -4.81 -9.71 8.14
N SER A 193 -4.05 -10.25 9.10
CA SER A 193 -4.00 -9.72 10.46
C SER A 193 -3.58 -8.24 10.52
N TYR A 194 -2.89 -7.74 9.49
CA TYR A 194 -2.49 -6.34 9.37
C TYR A 194 -3.70 -5.39 9.39
N TYR A 195 -4.81 -5.76 8.77
CA TYR A 195 -6.02 -4.92 8.76
C TYR A 195 -6.58 -4.67 10.16
N ILE A 196 -6.60 -5.70 11.01
CA ILE A 196 -7.08 -5.58 12.38
C ILE A 196 -6.08 -4.77 13.22
N ALA A 197 -4.78 -4.95 12.99
CA ALA A 197 -3.74 -4.16 13.65
C ALA A 197 -3.89 -2.65 13.39
N LEU A 198 -4.19 -2.26 12.14
CA LEU A 198 -4.42 -0.85 11.80
C LEU A 198 -5.56 -0.25 12.63
N ILE A 199 -6.68 -0.96 12.76
CA ILE A 199 -7.83 -0.46 13.53
C ILE A 199 -7.47 -0.30 15.01
N TYR A 200 -6.76 -1.27 15.60
CA TYR A 200 -6.28 -1.15 16.99
C TYR A 200 -5.28 0.00 17.17
N ALA A 201 -4.41 0.25 16.17
CA ALA A 201 -3.51 1.39 16.18
C ALA A 201 -4.28 2.72 16.19
N GLY A 202 -5.34 2.82 15.39
CA GLY A 202 -6.26 3.98 15.38
C GLY A 202 -7.03 4.15 16.70
N LEU A 203 -7.32 3.06 17.42
CA LEU A 203 -7.96 3.09 18.74
C LEU A 203 -7.00 3.51 19.86
N GLY A 204 -5.69 3.56 19.59
CA GLY A 204 -4.66 3.74 20.62
C GLY A 204 -4.42 2.49 21.48
N GLU A 205 -4.99 1.34 21.12
CA GLU A 205 -4.86 0.05 21.81
C GLU A 205 -3.55 -0.62 21.40
N LYS A 206 -2.41 -0.02 21.78
CA LYS A 206 -1.08 -0.35 21.26
C LYS A 206 -0.70 -1.82 21.41
N ASP A 207 -0.99 -2.43 22.56
CA ASP A 207 -0.63 -3.82 22.81
C ASP A 207 -1.36 -4.79 21.88
N LEU A 208 -2.64 -4.55 21.63
CA LEU A 208 -3.41 -5.30 20.65
C LEU A 208 -2.91 -5.02 19.23
N ALA A 209 -2.60 -3.77 18.89
CA ALA A 209 -2.04 -3.44 17.58
C ALA A 209 -0.76 -4.25 17.31
N PHE A 210 0.16 -4.33 18.28
CA PHE A 210 1.37 -5.15 18.15
C PHE A 210 1.09 -6.65 18.10
N GLU A 211 0.15 -7.18 18.89
CA GLU A 211 -0.26 -8.59 18.79
C GLU A 211 -0.68 -8.96 17.37
N TRP A 212 -1.51 -8.11 16.74
CA TRP A 212 -1.98 -8.33 15.38
C TRP A 212 -0.92 -8.07 14.31
N LEU A 213 0.01 -7.13 14.53
CA LEU A 213 1.20 -6.98 13.67
C LEU A 213 2.12 -8.20 13.72
N GLU A 214 2.30 -8.82 14.88
CA GLU A 214 3.06 -10.08 15.00
C GLU A 214 2.39 -11.22 14.25
N ASN A 215 1.07 -11.29 14.28
CA ASN A 215 0.34 -12.28 13.47
C ASN A 215 0.50 -12.00 11.97
N ALA A 216 0.42 -10.74 11.54
CA ALA A 216 0.67 -10.34 10.16
C ALA A 216 2.10 -10.73 9.71
N TYR A 217 3.08 -10.62 10.61
CA TYR A 217 4.46 -11.04 10.35
C TYR A 217 4.58 -12.55 10.17
N LYS A 218 3.96 -13.34 11.05
CA LYS A 218 3.93 -14.81 10.94
C LYS A 218 3.23 -15.27 9.65
N GLU A 219 2.20 -14.56 9.24
CA GLU A 219 1.45 -14.80 8.00
C GLU A 219 2.21 -14.36 6.73
N ARG A 220 3.31 -13.60 6.89
CA ARG A 220 4.00 -12.89 5.80
C ARG A 220 3.04 -12.05 4.97
N SER A 221 2.23 -11.22 5.64
CA SER A 221 1.35 -10.29 4.93
C SER A 221 2.17 -9.41 3.99
N ASP A 222 1.74 -9.34 2.74
CA ASP A 222 2.24 -8.46 1.69
C ASP A 222 2.24 -6.98 2.09
N LEU A 223 1.27 -6.56 2.91
CA LEU A 223 1.16 -5.19 3.42
C LEU A 223 2.34 -4.76 4.32
N LEU A 224 3.07 -5.70 4.92
CA LEU A 224 4.23 -5.38 5.75
C LEU A 224 5.38 -4.75 4.97
N VAL A 225 5.39 -4.86 3.63
CA VAL A 225 6.35 -4.17 2.76
C VAL A 225 6.37 -2.66 3.03
N TYR A 226 5.24 -2.07 3.41
CA TYR A 226 5.12 -0.64 3.68
C TYR A 226 5.06 -0.31 5.17
N LEU A 227 5.37 -1.26 6.06
CA LEU A 227 5.30 -1.10 7.51
C LEU A 227 5.95 0.21 7.98
N ASN A 228 7.17 0.49 7.51
CA ASN A 228 7.91 1.67 7.94
C ASN A 228 7.43 2.98 7.29
N ARG A 229 6.45 2.98 6.38
CA ARG A 229 5.93 4.22 5.75
C ARG A 229 4.42 4.38 5.83
N ASP A 230 3.69 3.37 6.29
CA ASP A 230 2.25 3.45 6.49
C ASP A 230 1.91 4.51 7.58
N PRO A 231 1.25 5.62 7.24
CA PRO A 231 0.96 6.69 8.19
C PRO A 231 -0.01 6.26 9.30
N ARG A 232 -0.83 5.23 9.05
CA ARG A 232 -1.77 4.67 10.03
C ARG A 232 -1.07 4.06 11.25
N LEU A 233 0.23 3.79 11.15
CA LEU A 233 1.06 3.22 12.22
C LEU A 233 1.96 4.25 12.90
N ASP A 234 1.86 5.54 12.55
CA ASP A 234 2.74 6.60 13.08
C ASP A 234 2.73 6.66 14.61
N SER A 235 1.58 6.41 15.25
CA SER A 235 1.43 6.40 16.72
C SER A 235 2.20 5.27 17.41
N LEU A 236 2.61 4.24 16.67
CA LEU A 236 3.35 3.08 17.16
C LEU A 236 4.87 3.22 16.96
N ARG A 237 5.33 4.07 16.04
CA ARG A 237 6.76 4.21 15.69
C ARG A 237 7.70 4.49 16.88
N PRO A 238 7.32 5.29 17.90
CA PRO A 238 8.20 5.52 19.04
C PRO A 238 8.38 4.29 19.96
N ASP A 239 7.54 3.25 19.83
CA ASP A 239 7.62 2.05 20.64
C ASP A 239 8.74 1.12 20.14
N PRO A 240 9.65 0.63 21.01
CA PRO A 240 10.76 -0.23 20.60
C PRO A 240 10.35 -1.51 19.84
N ARG A 241 9.13 -2.02 20.08
CA ARG A 241 8.58 -3.18 19.37
C ARG A 241 8.43 -2.91 17.87
N PHE A 242 8.16 -1.66 17.48
CA PHE A 242 8.03 -1.28 16.08
C PHE A 242 9.38 -1.36 15.35
N ALA A 243 10.44 -0.81 15.94
CA ALA A 243 11.79 -0.89 15.38
C ALA A 243 12.29 -2.34 15.27
N ASP A 244 11.99 -3.19 16.25
CA ASP A 244 12.27 -4.63 16.19
C ASP A 244 11.51 -5.31 15.03
N LEU A 245 10.22 -5.01 14.87
CA LEU A 245 9.41 -5.58 13.78
C LEU A 245 9.92 -5.14 12.40
N VAL A 246 10.20 -3.85 12.20
CA VAL A 246 10.80 -3.30 10.97
C VAL A 246 12.10 -4.03 10.63
N LYS A 247 12.97 -4.24 11.63
CA LYS A 247 14.22 -4.99 11.49
C LYS A 247 13.99 -6.45 11.08
N ARG A 248 13.01 -7.13 11.69
CA ARG A 248 12.69 -8.53 11.38
C ARG A 248 12.09 -8.72 9.99
N VAL A 249 11.31 -7.75 9.50
CA VAL A 249 10.86 -7.72 8.10
C VAL A 249 12.05 -7.48 7.16
N GLY A 250 13.09 -6.79 7.63
CA GLY A 250 14.30 -6.49 6.85
C GLY A 250 14.24 -5.13 6.14
N LEU A 251 13.34 -4.25 6.58
CA LEU A 251 13.21 -2.89 6.07
C LEU A 251 14.26 -1.95 6.70
N PRO A 252 14.59 -0.82 6.05
CA PRO A 252 15.43 0.22 6.64
C PRO A 252 14.82 0.78 7.93
N GLN A 253 15.67 1.11 8.90
CA GLN A 253 15.30 1.79 10.16
C GLN A 253 15.34 3.30 10.00
#